data_AF-A0A3D8P8L5-F1
#
_entry.id   AF-A0A3D8P8L5-F1
#
_cell.length_a   1.000
_cell.length_b   1.000
_cell.length_c   1.000
_cell.angle_alpha   90.00
_cell.angle_beta   90.00
_cell.angle_gamma   90.00
#
_symmetry.space_group_name_H-M   'P 1'
#
loop_
_entity.id
_entity.type
_entity.pdbx_description
1 polymer ?
#
loop_
_entity_poly.entity_id
_entity_poly.type
_entity_poly.pdbx_seq_one_letter_code
_entity_poly.pdbx_strand_id
1 'polypeptide(L)'
;YAETCADPAAVARIVALLRPLHPAERIEDWLRRVDAADWAGLAGGLIRDHYDPRYEKHRARHEDGRWPVVALDGLDDLDGAASAVEAALAGQDLERPATAARLAASGGDI
;
A
#
# COMPACT_ATOMS: atom_id res chain seq x y z
N TYR A 1 0.00 15.62 4.71
CA TYR A 1 1.24 14.86 4.95
C TYR A 1 2.51 15.71 5.10
N ALA A 2 2.55 16.96 4.59
CA ALA A 2 3.73 17.82 4.70
C ALA A 2 4.11 18.18 6.16
N GLU A 3 3.13 18.38 7.06
CA GLU A 3 3.40 18.76 8.45
C GLU A 3 4.08 17.65 9.27
N THR A 4 3.85 16.38 8.96
CA THR A 4 4.44 15.25 9.71
C THR A 4 5.87 14.94 9.27
N CYS A 5 6.24 15.25 8.03
CA CYS A 5 7.61 15.11 7.52
C CYS A 5 8.49 16.34 7.84
N ALA A 6 7.91 17.40 8.42
CA ALA A 6 8.61 18.63 8.77
C ALA A 6 9.42 18.52 10.08
N ASP A 7 9.16 17.49 10.91
CA ASP A 7 9.93 17.20 12.13
C ASP A 7 10.54 15.79 12.07
N PRO A 8 11.77 15.65 11.53
CA PRO A 8 12.51 14.39 11.56
C PRO A 8 12.68 13.81 12.95
N ALA A 9 12.77 14.64 14.00
CA ALA A 9 12.88 14.15 15.36
C ALA A 9 11.57 13.50 15.85
N ALA A 10 10.41 14.01 15.43
CA ALA A 10 9.14 13.33 15.68
C ALA A 10 9.08 11.96 15.00
N VAL A 11 9.51 11.88 13.74
CA VAL A 11 9.55 10.60 13.01
C VAL A 11 10.53 9.63 13.68
N ALA A 12 11.72 10.09 14.10
CA ALA A 12 12.69 9.26 14.81
C ALA A 12 12.13 8.70 16.13
N ARG A 13 11.37 9.50 16.89
CA ARG A 13 10.68 9.04 18.11
C ARG A 13 9.70 7.91 17.81
N ILE A 14 8.92 8.03 16.73
CA ILE A 14 7.98 6.98 16.31
C ILE A 14 8.73 5.72 15.89
N VAL A 15 9.78 5.85 15.07
CA VAL A 15 10.61 4.71 14.65
C VAL A 15 11.23 3.99 15.86
N ALA A 16 11.65 4.73 16.89
CA ALA A 16 12.20 4.14 18.11
C ALA A 16 11.19 3.29 18.91
N LEU A 17 9.88 3.52 18.77
CA LEU A 17 8.84 2.68 19.38
C LEU A 17 8.77 1.28 18.76
N LEU A 18 9.34 1.08 17.57
CA LEU A 18 9.32 -0.19 16.86
C LEU A 18 10.42 -1.16 17.32
N ARG A 19 11.33 -0.74 18.21
CA ARG A 19 12.43 -1.56 18.75
C ARG A 19 12.02 -2.93 19.31
N PRO A 20 10.86 -3.11 19.97
CA PRO A 20 10.46 -4.42 20.46
C PRO A 20 10.09 -5.42 19.35
N LEU A 21 9.78 -4.93 18.15
CA LEU A 21 9.23 -5.72 17.04
C LEU A 21 10.28 -6.09 15.98
N HIS A 22 11.45 -5.45 16.00
CA HIS A 22 12.45 -5.58 14.96
C HIS A 22 13.89 -5.64 15.53
N PRO A 23 14.82 -6.29 14.81
CA PRO A 23 16.24 -6.27 15.17
C PRO A 23 16.81 -4.85 15.24
N ALA A 24 17.82 -4.64 16.08
CA ALA A 24 18.47 -3.34 16.27
C ALA A 24 19.00 -2.74 14.95
N GLU A 25 19.65 -3.56 14.12
CA GLU A 25 20.20 -3.14 12.82
C GLU A 25 19.14 -2.54 11.89
N ARG A 26 17.91 -3.04 11.93
CA ARG A 26 16.80 -2.54 11.11
C ARG A 26 16.33 -1.18 11.61
N ILE A 27 16.19 -1.04 12.93
CA ILE A 27 15.83 0.24 13.54
C ILE A 27 16.89 1.30 13.21
N GLU A 28 18.17 0.93 13.30
CA GLU A 28 19.27 1.81 12.93
C GLU A 28 19.22 2.21 11.45
N ASP A 29 18.87 1.30 10.53
CA ASP A 29 18.68 1.66 9.12
C ASP A 29 17.56 2.66 8.90
N TRP A 30 16.41 2.46 9.57
CA TRP A 30 15.30 3.40 9.48
C TRP A 30 15.63 4.76 10.08
N LEU A 31 16.34 4.80 11.22
CA LEU A 31 16.80 6.05 11.81
C LEU A 31 17.79 6.80 10.90
N ARG A 32 18.72 6.09 10.24
CA ARG A 32 19.60 6.72 9.23
C ARG A 32 18.82 7.35 8.07
N ARG A 33 17.73 6.72 7.63
CA ARG A 33 16.87 7.28 6.57
C ARG A 33 16.10 8.51 7.03
N VAL A 34 15.66 8.54 8.30
CA VAL A 34 15.08 9.74 8.91
C VAL A 34 16.10 10.88 8.95
N ASP A 35 17.33 10.61 9.39
CA ASP A 35 18.41 11.60 9.45
C ASP A 35 18.76 12.15 8.06
N ALA A 36 18.71 11.30 7.03
CA ALA A 36 18.93 11.69 5.64
C ALA A 36 17.71 12.36 4.97
N ALA A 37 16.58 12.49 5.67
CA ALA A 37 15.27 12.87 5.12
C ALA A 37 14.85 12.03 3.89
N ASP A 38 15.30 10.78 3.82
CA ASP A 38 14.92 9.79 2.80
C ASP A 38 13.55 9.17 3.16
N TRP A 39 12.50 9.97 2.99
CA TRP A 39 11.13 9.56 3.32
C TRP A 39 10.64 8.41 2.44
N ALA A 40 11.03 8.39 1.16
CA ALA A 40 10.65 7.35 0.24
C ALA A 40 11.29 6.01 0.63
N GLY A 41 12.58 6.00 0.96
CA GLY A 41 13.27 4.81 1.42
C GLY A 41 12.78 4.35 2.79
N LEU A 42 12.50 5.26 3.72
CA LEU A 42 11.90 4.93 5.02
C LEU A 42 10.54 4.25 4.83
N ALA A 43 9.65 4.85 4.03
CA ALA A 43 8.33 4.28 3.75
C ALA A 43 8.45 2.90 3.08
N GLY A 44 9.35 2.75 2.09
CA GLY A 44 9.59 1.47 1.44
C GLY A 44 10.09 0.38 2.40
N GLY A 45 10.97 0.73 3.33
CA GLY A 45 11.47 -0.18 4.37
C GLY A 45 10.38 -0.58 5.36
N LEU A 46 9.58 0.38 5.84
CA LEU A 46 8.44 0.10 6.73
C LEU A 46 7.41 -0.80 6.04
N ILE A 47 7.03 -0.49 4.80
CA ILE A 47 6.06 -1.29 4.02
C ILE A 47 6.54 -2.74 3.85
N ARG A 48 7.83 -2.96 3.67
CA ARG A 48 8.39 -4.30 3.48
C ARG A 48 8.50 -5.09 4.77
N ASP A 49 9.13 -4.49 5.77
CA ASP A 49 9.63 -5.23 6.93
C ASP A 49 8.73 -5.09 8.16
N HIS A 50 7.82 -4.11 8.19
CA HIS A 50 6.87 -3.89 9.28
C HIS A 50 5.44 -4.35 8.95
N TYR A 51 5.00 -4.24 7.69
CA TYR A 51 3.68 -4.77 7.29
C TYR A 51 3.71 -6.29 7.10
N ASP A 52 2.54 -6.92 7.24
CA ASP A 52 2.35 -8.38 7.16
C ASP A 52 2.98 -8.97 5.88
N PRO A 53 3.74 -10.08 5.94
CA PRO A 53 4.25 -10.81 4.76
C PRO A 53 3.18 -11.18 3.71
N ARG A 54 1.90 -11.22 4.09
CA ARG A 54 0.75 -11.35 3.16
C ARG A 54 0.64 -10.15 2.22
N TYR A 55 1.09 -8.98 2.63
CA TYR A 55 1.18 -7.80 1.79
C TYR A 55 2.16 -8.03 0.63
N GLU A 56 3.33 -8.63 0.87
CA GLU A 56 4.23 -9.03 -0.22
C GLU A 56 3.60 -10.08 -1.14
N LYS A 57 2.89 -11.08 -0.59
CA LYS A 57 2.18 -12.09 -1.41
C LYS A 57 1.05 -11.49 -2.23
N HIS A 58 0.38 -10.45 -1.72
CA HIS A 58 -0.61 -9.70 -2.46
C HIS A 58 0.07 -8.86 -3.55
N ARG A 59 1.12 -8.08 -3.22
CA ARG A 59 1.87 -7.34 -4.24
C ARG A 59 2.44 -8.25 -5.33
N ALA A 60 3.10 -9.34 -4.99
CA ALA A 60 3.65 -10.28 -5.98
C ALA A 60 2.58 -10.89 -6.91
N ARG A 61 1.32 -10.97 -6.46
CA ARG A 61 0.19 -11.38 -7.29
C ARG A 61 -0.44 -10.22 -8.07
N HIS A 62 -0.23 -8.97 -7.70
CA HIS A 62 -0.83 -7.79 -8.34
C HIS A 62 0.20 -6.93 -9.13
N GLU A 63 1.50 -7.17 -8.95
CA GLU A 63 2.63 -6.57 -9.70
C GLU A 63 2.87 -7.24 -11.06
N ASP A 64 2.06 -8.22 -11.44
CA ASP A 64 2.16 -8.89 -12.74
C ASP A 64 1.61 -8.05 -13.91
N GLY A 65 1.49 -6.73 -13.71
CA GLY A 65 1.07 -5.77 -14.72
C GLY A 65 -0.42 -5.82 -15.06
N ARG A 66 -1.23 -6.58 -14.32
CA ARG A 66 -2.66 -6.75 -14.60
C ARG A 66 -3.52 -5.53 -14.26
N TRP A 67 -2.99 -4.54 -13.54
CA TRP A 67 -3.74 -3.35 -13.17
C TRP A 67 -3.19 -2.11 -13.86
N PRO A 68 -4.03 -1.28 -14.50
CA PRO A 68 -3.62 -0.04 -15.11
C PRO A 68 -3.22 0.94 -14.02
N VAL A 69 -2.11 1.63 -14.25
CA VAL A 69 -1.65 2.72 -13.41
C VAL A 69 -2.20 4.02 -13.98
N VAL A 70 -2.97 4.75 -13.17
CA VAL A 70 -3.45 6.09 -13.51
C VAL A 70 -2.52 7.10 -12.85
N ALA A 71 -1.70 7.76 -13.66
CA ALA A 71 -0.87 8.86 -13.18
C ALA A 71 -1.73 10.11 -13.01
N LEU A 72 -1.63 10.76 -11.85
CA LEU A 72 -2.31 12.02 -11.54
C LEU A 72 -1.26 13.04 -11.11
N ASP A 73 -1.39 14.28 -11.61
CA ASP A 73 -0.49 15.39 -11.24
C ASP A 73 -0.81 15.95 -9.85
N GLY A 74 -2.00 15.66 -9.32
CA GLY A 74 -2.48 16.11 -8.01
C GLY A 74 -3.83 15.50 -7.66
N LEU A 75 -4.27 15.74 -6.42
CA LEU A 75 -5.57 15.27 -5.90
C LEU A 75 -6.54 16.43 -5.65
N ASP A 76 -6.30 17.58 -6.28
CA ASP A 76 -7.10 18.79 -6.10
C ASP A 76 -8.45 18.70 -6.81
N ASP A 77 -8.54 17.86 -7.86
CA ASP A 77 -9.78 17.52 -8.56
C ASP A 77 -10.08 16.03 -8.42
N LEU A 78 -10.91 15.71 -7.42
CA LEU A 78 -11.27 14.32 -7.10
C LEU A 78 -12.22 13.71 -8.13
N ASP A 79 -13.09 14.52 -8.76
CA ASP A 79 -14.04 14.05 -9.77
C ASP A 79 -13.30 13.69 -11.07
N GLY A 80 -12.31 14.50 -11.45
CA GLY A 80 -11.39 14.21 -12.55
C GLY A 80 -10.55 12.95 -12.28
N ALA A 81 -10.00 12.82 -11.07
CA ALA A 81 -9.26 11.64 -10.65
C ALA A 81 -10.12 10.35 -10.71
N ALA A 82 -11.36 10.43 -10.20
CA ALA A 82 -12.30 9.31 -10.25
C ALA A 82 -12.63 8.92 -11.70
N SER A 83 -12.91 9.89 -12.56
CA SER A 83 -13.20 9.67 -13.98
C SER A 83 -12.04 8.97 -14.70
N ALA A 84 -10.79 9.35 -14.40
CA ALA A 84 -9.60 8.72 -14.97
C ALA A 84 -9.45 7.25 -14.53
N VAL A 85 -9.78 6.94 -13.27
CA VAL A 85 -9.83 5.56 -12.76
C VAL A 85 -10.93 4.76 -13.44
N GLU A 86 -12.14 5.33 -13.57
CA GLU A 86 -13.25 4.68 -14.27
C GLU A 86 -12.90 4.35 -15.72
N ALA A 87 -12.26 5.27 -16.44
CA ALA A 87 -11.81 5.05 -17.81
C ALA A 87 -10.76 3.93 -17.90
N ALA A 88 -9.80 3.90 -16.95
CA ALA A 88 -8.78 2.85 -16.90
C ALA A 88 -9.37 1.47 -16.56
N LEU A 89 -10.41 1.42 -15.73
CA LEU A 89 -11.14 0.19 -15.41
C LEU A 89 -12.04 -0.27 -16.57
N ALA A 90 -12.69 0.65 -17.29
CA ALA A 90 -13.55 0.33 -18.43
C ALA A 90 -12.78 -0.25 -19.63
N GLY A 91 -11.49 0.09 -19.76
CA GLY A 91 -10.58 -0.48 -20.77
C GLY A 91 -10.09 -1.89 -20.44
N GLN A 92 -10.33 -2.39 -19.23
CA GLN A 92 -10.12 -3.78 -18.89
C GLN A 92 -11.42 -4.53 -19.11
N ASP A 93 -11.40 -5.54 -19.98
CA ASP A 93 -12.43 -6.56 -19.98
C ASP A 93 -12.35 -7.23 -18.60
N LEU A 94 -13.16 -6.75 -17.65
CA LEU A 94 -13.29 -7.33 -16.33
C LEU A 94 -13.96 -8.69 -16.55
N GLU A 95 -13.19 -9.69 -16.98
CA GLU A 95 -13.59 -11.08 -16.83
C GLU A 95 -13.91 -11.24 -15.35
N ARG A 96 -15.22 -11.32 -15.05
CA ARG A 96 -15.72 -11.55 -13.71
C ARG A 96 -14.93 -12.72 -13.14
N PRO A 97 -14.21 -12.57 -12.02
CA PRO A 97 -13.63 -13.72 -11.37
C PRO A 97 -14.78 -14.67 -11.03
N ALA A 98 -14.76 -15.87 -11.62
CA ALA A 98 -15.69 -16.94 -11.37
C ALA A 98 -15.45 -17.48 -9.96
N THR A 99 -15.84 -16.73 -8.93
CA THR A 99 -15.79 -17.21 -7.54
C THR A 99 -16.82 -16.50 -6.65
N ALA A 100 -18.09 -16.58 -7.04
CA ALA A 100 -19.22 -16.39 -6.12
C ALA A 100 -20.45 -17.25 -6.51
N ALA A 101 -20.23 -18.40 -7.15
CA ALA A 101 -21.30 -19.31 -7.56
C ALA A 101 -21.27 -20.67 -6.82
N ARG A 102 -20.83 -20.70 -5.55
CA ARG A 102 -20.88 -21.93 -4.75
C ARG A 102 -21.43 -21.80 -3.33
N LEU A 103 -22.20 -20.74 -3.04
CA LEU A 103 -22.95 -20.65 -1.78
C LEU A 103 -24.42 -20.24 -1.96
N ALA A 104 -25.04 -20.69 -3.05
CA ALA A 104 -26.50 -20.57 -3.26
C ALA A 104 -27.10 -21.89 -3.79
N ALA A 105 -26.58 -23.02 -3.31
CA ALA A 105 -27.15 -24.35 -3.56
C ALA A 105 -27.05 -25.23 -2.31
N SER A 106 -27.59 -24.75 -1.19
CA SER A 106 -28.06 -25.62 -0.10
C SER A 106 -29.09 -24.85 0.73
N GLY A 107 -30.36 -25.02 0.38
CA GLY A 107 -31.45 -24.37 1.11
C GLY A 107 -32.76 -24.37 0.33
N GLY A 108 -33.14 -25.53 -0.21
CA GLY A 108 -34.47 -25.79 -0.73
C GLY A 108 -34.95 -27.12 -0.16
N ASP A 109 -36.04 -27.03 0.61
CA ASP A 109 -37.05 -28.05 0.94
C ASP A 109 -36.60 -29.38 1.57
N ILE A 110 -36.88 -29.53 2.88
CA ILE A 110 -38.07 -30.21 3.46
C ILE A 110 -38.13 -29.92 4.96
#